data_AF-A0AAW1FBX1-F1
#
_entry.id   AF-A0AAW1FBX1-F1
#
_cell.length_a   1.000
_cell.length_b   1.000
_cell.length_c   1.000
_cell.angle_alpha   90.00
_cell.angle_beta   90.00
_cell.angle_gamma   90.00
#
_symmetry.space_group_name_H-M   'P 1'
#
loop_
_entity.id
_entity.type
_entity.pdbx_description
1 polymer ?
#
loop_
_entity_poly.entity_id
_entity_poly.type
_entity_poly.pdbx_seq_one_letter_code
_entity_poly.pdbx_strand_id
1 'polypeptide(L)'
;MLAYFLDMPSLFKPPVEVGSVSLVSLDILDNAVKQAIRLKYKDVKTVSLASSVILHGTKYSEGMFVSVGSTSGLPDFAKILKVLIVGNKASFIVERFSAWYMDHFRCYELTRKLSTDLEVADPEELNNFSPLAPYMVQGRLMVSPKVFLLH
;
A
#
# COMPACT_ATOMS: atom_id res chain seq x y z
N MET A 1 -10.49 -7.82 -36.07
CA MET A 1 -9.05 -7.57 -36.01
C MET A 1 -8.51 -8.27 -34.77
N LEU A 2 -7.67 -9.29 -34.98
CA LEU A 2 -7.14 -10.22 -33.98
C LEU A 2 -5.99 -9.58 -33.18
N ALA A 3 -6.30 -8.93 -32.06
CA ALA A 3 -5.27 -8.41 -31.14
C ALA A 3 -5.60 -8.64 -29.65
N TYR A 4 -6.65 -9.41 -29.34
CA TYR A 4 -7.07 -9.70 -27.96
C TYR A 4 -6.46 -10.99 -27.37
N PHE A 5 -5.53 -11.64 -28.08
CA PHE A 5 -5.03 -12.99 -27.78
C PHE A 5 -3.50 -13.11 -27.61
N LEU A 6 -2.75 -12.00 -27.62
CA LEU A 6 -1.28 -12.04 -27.53
C LEU A 6 -0.72 -11.77 -26.12
N ASP A 7 -1.56 -11.85 -25.09
CA ASP A 7 -1.05 -11.92 -23.71
C ASP A 7 -2.01 -12.77 -22.87
N MET A 8 -1.94 -14.10 -23.03
CA MET A 8 -2.44 -15.05 -22.04
C MET A 8 -1.28 -15.43 -21.10
N PRO A 9 -1.00 -14.68 -20.03
CA PRO A 9 -0.39 -15.26 -18.85
C PRO A 9 -1.50 -16.01 -18.10
N SER A 10 -1.43 -17.34 -18.08
CA SER A 10 -2.21 -18.27 -17.25
C SER A 10 -3.61 -17.81 -16.83
N LEU A 11 -4.64 -18.57 -17.25
CA LEU A 11 -6.06 -18.42 -16.88
C LEU A 11 -6.34 -18.22 -15.36
N PHE A 12 -5.34 -18.42 -14.51
CA PHE A 12 -5.27 -17.99 -13.12
C PHE A 12 -3.98 -17.18 -12.91
N LYS A 13 -4.05 -15.84 -12.96
CA LYS A 13 -2.98 -15.05 -12.32
C LYS A 13 -3.01 -15.39 -10.83
N PRO A 14 -1.88 -15.74 -10.20
CA PRO A 14 -1.87 -15.98 -8.77
C PRO A 14 -2.38 -14.73 -8.06
N PRO A 15 -3.12 -14.87 -6.95
CA PRO A 15 -3.72 -13.73 -6.25
C PRO A 15 -2.67 -12.73 -5.75
N VAL A 16 -1.43 -13.17 -5.61
CA VAL A 16 -0.28 -12.39 -5.17
C VAL A 16 0.92 -12.73 -6.04
N GLU A 17 1.49 -11.74 -6.71
CA GLU A 17 2.82 -11.84 -7.32
C GLU A 17 3.77 -10.92 -6.58
N VAL A 18 4.95 -11.43 -6.19
CA VAL A 18 5.90 -10.68 -5.37
C VAL A 18 7.16 -10.42 -6.19
N GLY A 19 7.70 -9.21 -6.09
CA GLY A 19 9.02 -8.87 -6.62
C GLY A 19 10.14 -9.56 -5.84
N SER A 20 11.38 -9.06 -5.98
CA SER A 20 12.53 -9.58 -5.22
C SER A 20 12.22 -9.67 -3.72
N VAL A 21 12.45 -10.85 -3.13
CA VAL A 21 12.20 -11.13 -1.71
C VAL A 21 13.51 -11.30 -0.97
N SER A 22 13.64 -10.66 0.19
CA SER A 22 14.72 -10.86 1.14
C SER A 22 14.15 -11.30 2.48
N LEU A 23 14.59 -12.46 2.98
CA LEU A 23 14.22 -12.93 4.31
C LEU A 23 15.03 -12.17 5.37
N VAL A 24 14.35 -11.52 6.31
CA VAL A 24 14.98 -10.70 7.34
C VAL A 24 14.50 -11.13 8.73
N SER A 25 15.45 -11.23 9.67
CA SER A 25 15.13 -11.44 11.08
C SER A 25 14.58 -10.16 11.69
N LEU A 26 13.57 -10.28 12.55
CA LEU A 26 12.97 -9.14 13.27
C LEU A 26 13.96 -8.41 14.19
N ASP A 27 15.11 -9.00 14.49
CA ASP A 27 16.13 -8.39 15.34
C ASP A 27 16.97 -7.34 14.64
N ILE A 28 16.96 -7.32 13.30
CA ILE A 28 17.73 -6.36 12.48
C ILE A 28 16.85 -5.17 12.05
N LEU A 29 15.52 -5.30 12.18
CA LEU A 29 14.56 -4.27 11.82
C LEU A 29 14.51 -3.15 12.87
N ASP A 30 14.21 -1.93 12.41
CA ASP A 30 14.00 -0.77 13.27
C ASP A 30 12.93 -1.06 14.33
N ASN A 31 13.12 -0.51 15.54
CA ASN A 31 12.22 -0.76 16.67
C ASN A 31 10.75 -0.43 16.36
N ALA A 32 10.49 0.66 15.63
CA ALA A 32 9.13 1.04 15.23
C ALA A 32 8.48 -0.01 14.32
N VAL A 33 9.23 -0.52 13.34
CA VAL A 33 8.76 -1.57 12.43
C VAL A 33 8.54 -2.89 13.19
N LYS A 34 9.46 -3.25 14.08
CA LYS A 34 9.36 -4.44 14.93
C LYS A 34 8.13 -4.39 15.82
N GLN A 35 7.84 -3.24 16.41
CA GLN A 35 6.64 -3.04 17.23
C GLN A 35 5.36 -3.17 16.39
N ALA A 36 5.29 -2.55 15.22
CA ALA A 36 4.15 -2.67 14.31
C ALA A 36 3.86 -4.13 13.93
N ILE A 37 4.91 -4.89 13.59
CA ILE A 37 4.78 -6.31 13.26
C ILE A 37 4.32 -7.12 14.47
N ARG A 38 4.88 -6.90 15.66
CA ARG A 38 4.50 -7.62 16.89
C ARG A 38 3.08 -7.32 17.35
N LEU A 39 2.60 -6.09 17.12
CA LEU A 39 1.23 -5.71 17.43
C LEU A 39 0.23 -6.52 16.61
N LYS A 40 0.54 -6.80 15.34
CA LYS A 40 -0.35 -7.57 14.45
C LYS A 40 -0.11 -9.07 14.49
N TYR A 41 1.14 -9.51 14.51
CA TYR A 41 1.53 -10.91 14.52
C TYR A 41 2.30 -11.24 15.79
N LYS A 42 1.66 -11.97 16.71
CA LYS A 42 2.23 -12.25 18.04
C LYS A 42 3.43 -13.21 18.02
N ASP A 43 3.50 -14.14 17.06
CA ASP A 43 4.43 -15.28 17.09
C ASP A 43 5.35 -15.42 15.87
N VAL A 44 5.70 -14.30 15.21
CA VAL A 44 6.58 -14.33 14.03
C VAL A 44 8.02 -14.05 14.45
N LYS A 45 8.97 -14.88 14.01
CA LYS A 45 10.42 -14.70 14.25
C LYS A 45 11.16 -14.11 13.03
N THR A 46 10.69 -14.43 11.83
CA THR A 46 11.28 -13.99 10.56
C THR A 46 10.17 -13.46 9.66
N VAL A 47 10.48 -12.40 8.93
CA VAL A 47 9.56 -11.82 7.94
C VAL A 47 10.27 -11.72 6.61
N SER A 48 9.53 -11.91 5.52
CA SER A 48 10.06 -11.70 4.18
C SER A 48 9.74 -10.28 3.74
N LEU A 49 10.75 -9.49 3.44
CA LEU A 49 10.57 -8.18 2.82
C LEU A 49 10.56 -8.34 1.31
N ALA A 50 9.65 -7.62 0.65
CA ALA A 50 9.54 -7.60 -0.80
C ALA A 50 9.73 -6.18 -1.35
N SER A 51 10.26 -6.07 -2.57
CA SER A 51 10.35 -4.78 -3.28
C SER A 51 9.00 -4.28 -3.79
N SER A 52 8.13 -5.21 -4.21
CA SER A 52 6.78 -4.91 -4.65
C SER A 52 5.87 -6.13 -4.54
N VAL A 53 4.57 -5.90 -4.56
CA VAL A 53 3.56 -6.94 -4.68
C VAL A 53 2.49 -6.51 -5.68
N ILE A 54 1.99 -7.43 -6.50
CA ILE A 54 0.87 -7.22 -7.40
C ILE A 54 -0.35 -7.89 -6.78
N LEU A 55 -1.40 -7.10 -6.52
CA LEU A 55 -2.68 -7.54 -5.99
C LEU A 55 -3.77 -7.11 -6.96
N HIS A 56 -4.60 -8.05 -7.41
CA HIS A 56 -5.70 -7.78 -8.36
C HIS A 56 -5.28 -6.97 -9.60
N GLY A 57 -4.05 -7.16 -10.09
CA GLY A 57 -3.51 -6.44 -11.25
C GLY A 57 -2.90 -5.06 -10.93
N THR A 58 -2.99 -4.59 -9.69
CA THR A 58 -2.33 -3.35 -9.24
C THR A 58 -1.02 -3.66 -8.55
N LYS A 59 0.07 -3.04 -9.01
CA LYS A 59 1.39 -3.14 -8.38
C LYS A 59 1.50 -2.13 -7.23
N TYR A 60 1.86 -2.64 -6.06
CA TYR A 60 2.17 -1.88 -4.85
C TYR A 60 3.66 -1.98 -4.55
N SER A 61 4.26 -0.86 -4.16
CA SER A 61 5.68 -0.78 -3.81
C SER A 61 5.91 0.28 -2.74
N GLU A 62 7.09 0.25 -2.14
CA GLU A 62 7.54 1.25 -1.18
C GLU A 62 7.41 2.68 -1.76
N GLY A 63 6.89 3.59 -0.94
CA GLY A 63 6.62 4.99 -1.30
C GLY A 63 5.23 5.27 -1.84
N MET A 64 4.48 4.25 -2.28
CA MET A 64 3.12 4.45 -2.80
C MET A 64 2.11 4.74 -1.69
N PHE A 65 1.07 5.49 -2.03
CA PHE A 65 -0.07 5.72 -1.14
C PHE A 65 -1.18 4.71 -1.41
N VAL A 66 -1.83 4.28 -0.35
CA VAL A 66 -2.99 3.40 -0.36
C VAL A 66 -4.10 4.00 0.50
N SER A 67 -5.34 3.67 0.18
CA SER A 67 -6.48 4.05 1.01
C SER A 67 -6.83 2.91 1.94
N VAL A 68 -6.81 3.17 3.26
CA VAL A 68 -6.94 2.15 4.31
C VAL A 68 -7.88 2.66 5.39
N GLY A 69 -9.04 2.03 5.53
CA GLY A 69 -10.05 2.44 6.51
C GLY A 69 -10.72 3.79 6.18
N SER A 70 -11.60 4.25 7.07
CA SER A 70 -12.29 5.52 6.88
C SER A 70 -12.58 6.21 8.20
N THR A 71 -12.59 7.55 8.17
CA THR A 71 -12.99 8.40 9.27
C THR A 71 -14.14 9.29 8.82
N SER A 72 -15.27 9.25 9.53
CA SER A 72 -16.47 10.05 9.23
C SER A 72 -16.98 9.89 7.79
N GLY A 73 -16.84 8.71 7.20
CA GLY A 73 -17.28 8.41 5.83
C GLY A 73 -16.30 8.85 4.74
N LEU A 74 -15.17 9.45 5.09
CA LEU A 74 -14.09 9.78 4.16
C LEU A 74 -12.96 8.75 4.26
N PRO A 75 -12.31 8.41 3.13
CA PRO A 75 -11.19 7.48 3.13
C PRO A 75 -10.01 8.05 3.89
N ASP A 76 -9.40 7.21 4.73
CA ASP A 76 -8.08 7.47 5.27
C ASP A 76 -7.01 6.95 4.30
N PHE A 77 -5.81 7.51 4.43
CA PHE A 77 -4.69 7.18 3.56
C PHE A 77 -3.46 6.81 4.36
N ALA A 78 -2.66 5.94 3.77
CA ALA A 78 -1.39 5.53 4.35
C ALA A 78 -0.33 5.40 3.25
N LYS A 79 0.93 5.69 3.60
CA LYS A 79 2.08 5.51 2.72
C LYS A 79 2.73 4.17 3.03
N ILE A 80 2.96 3.35 2.00
CA ILE A 80 3.69 2.10 2.14
C ILE A 80 5.16 2.43 2.40
N LEU A 81 5.68 2.00 3.55
CA LEU A 81 7.10 2.08 3.87
C LEU A 81 7.83 0.79 3.50
N LYS A 82 7.20 -0.37 3.70
CA LYS A 82 7.76 -1.68 3.31
C LYS A 82 6.64 -2.65 2.96
N VAL A 83 6.92 -3.56 2.04
CA VAL A 83 6.04 -4.69 1.74
C VAL A 83 6.55 -5.91 2.51
N LEU A 84 5.65 -6.55 3.27
CA LEU A 84 5.90 -7.75 4.04
C LEU A 84 5.18 -8.94 3.41
N ILE A 85 5.83 -10.10 3.43
CA ILE A 85 5.20 -11.39 3.19
C ILE A 85 5.32 -12.22 4.47
N VAL A 86 4.19 -12.56 5.07
CA VAL A 86 4.09 -13.35 6.31
C VAL A 86 3.15 -14.51 6.05
N GLY A 87 3.64 -15.75 6.15
CA GLY A 87 2.81 -16.95 5.97
C GLY A 87 2.09 -17.02 4.62
N ASN A 88 2.76 -16.62 3.53
CA ASN A 88 2.22 -16.54 2.17
C ASN A 88 1.13 -15.46 1.96
N LYS A 89 0.92 -14.57 2.95
CA LYS A 89 0.06 -13.40 2.83
C LYS A 89 0.91 -12.14 2.67
N ALA A 90 0.53 -11.27 1.73
CA ALA A 90 1.13 -9.96 1.59
C ALA A 90 0.50 -8.99 2.60
N SER A 91 1.32 -8.14 3.21
CA SER A 91 0.92 -7.05 4.10
C SER A 91 1.85 -5.86 3.90
N PHE A 92 1.46 -4.70 4.42
CA PHE A 92 2.17 -3.45 4.23
C PHE A 92 2.51 -2.83 5.58
N ILE A 93 3.77 -2.48 5.81
CA ILE A 93 4.10 -1.53 6.87
C ILE A 93 3.79 -0.15 6.31
N VAL A 94 2.90 0.56 6.99
CA VAL A 94 2.37 1.83 6.52
C VAL A 94 2.50 2.92 7.57
N GLU A 95 2.66 4.14 7.07
CA GLU A 95 2.54 5.37 7.84
C GLU A 95 1.20 6.03 7.54
N ARG A 96 0.41 6.33 8.57
CA ARG A 96 -0.94 6.92 8.43
C ARG A 96 -0.91 8.42 8.22
N PHE A 97 -1.80 8.89 7.35
CA PHE A 97 -2.03 10.31 7.07
C PHE A 97 -3.47 10.66 7.42
N SER A 98 -3.68 11.88 7.91
CA SER A 98 -5.01 12.49 7.93
C SER A 98 -5.28 13.09 6.55
N ALA A 99 -6.54 13.04 6.12
CA ALA A 99 -6.93 13.51 4.80
C ALA A 99 -8.11 14.48 4.85
N TRP A 100 -8.07 15.47 3.99
CA TRP A 100 -9.13 16.45 3.79
C TRP A 100 -9.51 16.47 2.32
N TYR A 101 -10.78 16.26 2.02
CA TYR A 101 -11.22 16.35 0.63
C TYR A 101 -11.25 17.81 0.17
N MET A 102 -10.63 18.07 -0.97
CA MET A 102 -10.53 19.38 -1.59
C MET A 102 -11.45 19.42 -2.81
N ASP A 103 -12.70 19.85 -2.62
CA ASP A 103 -13.76 19.82 -3.64
C ASP A 103 -13.33 20.44 -4.97
N HIS A 104 -12.68 21.61 -4.94
CA HIS A 104 -12.24 22.34 -6.13
C HIS A 104 -11.25 21.54 -6.99
N PHE A 105 -10.40 20.72 -6.38
CA PHE A 105 -9.40 19.91 -7.06
C PHE A 105 -9.82 18.45 -7.23
N ARG A 106 -10.94 18.05 -6.60
CA ARG A 106 -11.42 16.66 -6.53
C ARG A 106 -10.33 15.68 -6.08
N CYS A 107 -9.55 16.10 -5.08
CA CYS A 107 -8.45 15.33 -4.52
C CYS A 107 -8.47 15.40 -3.00
N TYR A 108 -7.55 14.69 -2.34
CA TYR A 108 -7.38 14.76 -0.90
C TYR A 108 -6.06 15.43 -0.57
N GLU A 109 -6.08 16.44 0.30
CA GLU A 109 -4.88 16.98 0.94
C GLU A 109 -4.50 16.06 2.10
N LEU A 110 -3.26 15.59 2.12
CA LEU A 110 -2.73 14.68 3.12
C LEU A 110 -1.82 15.42 4.10
N THR A 111 -2.11 15.27 5.39
CA THR A 111 -1.26 15.74 6.47
C THR A 111 -0.69 14.55 7.23
N ARG A 112 0.63 14.50 7.37
CA ARG A 112 1.30 13.48 8.18
C ARG A 112 0.80 13.57 9.61
N LYS A 113 0.36 12.45 10.20
CA LYS A 113 0.07 12.42 11.64
C LYS A 113 1.39 12.59 12.40
N LEU A 114 1.37 13.38 13.47
CA LEU A 114 2.56 13.62 14.30
C LEU A 114 3.00 12.35 15.06
N SER A 115 2.13 11.35 15.15
CA SER A 115 2.46 10.03 15.71
C SER A 115 3.43 9.28 14.78
N THR A 116 4.51 8.75 15.35
CA THR A 116 5.45 7.85 14.66
C THR A 116 4.94 6.41 14.56
N ASP A 117 3.67 6.18 14.92
CA ASP A 117 3.11 4.84 15.01
C ASP A 117 2.94 4.26 13.60
N LEU A 118 3.81 3.31 13.29
CA LEU A 118 3.70 2.49 12.11
C LEU A 118 2.69 1.40 12.36
N GLU A 119 1.92 1.07 11.33
CA GLU A 119 0.95 -0.01 11.40
C GLU A 119 1.20 -1.02 10.29
N VAL A 120 0.73 -2.24 10.51
CA VAL A 120 0.70 -3.26 9.46
C VAL A 120 -0.72 -3.34 8.92
N ALA A 121 -0.90 -2.94 7.66
CA ALA A 121 -2.17 -3.04 6.95
C ALA A 121 -2.17 -4.30 6.07
N ASP A 122 -3.26 -5.06 6.12
CA ASP A 122 -3.46 -6.18 5.21
C ASP A 122 -4.22 -5.72 3.95
N PRO A 123 -4.08 -6.41 2.80
CA PRO A 123 -4.81 -6.09 1.58
C PRO A 123 -6.33 -5.99 1.75
N GLU A 124 -6.92 -6.76 2.65
CA GLU A 124 -8.37 -6.76 2.91
C GLU A 124 -8.83 -5.51 3.67
N GLU A 125 -7.92 -4.74 4.26
CA GLU A 125 -8.20 -3.47 4.92
C GLU A 125 -8.12 -2.27 3.95
N LEU A 126 -7.68 -2.51 2.72
CA LEU A 126 -7.67 -1.48 1.68
C LEU A 126 -9.09 -1.19 1.23
N ASN A 127 -9.46 0.09 1.11
CA ASN A 127 -10.79 0.47 0.65
C ASN A 127 -11.00 0.15 -0.84
N ASN A 128 -9.93 0.15 -1.63
CA ASN A 128 -9.93 -0.24 -3.04
C ASN A 128 -8.52 -0.60 -3.53
N PHE A 129 -8.46 -1.26 -4.69
CA PHE A 129 -7.21 -1.60 -5.36
C PHE A 129 -6.81 -0.60 -6.45
N SER A 130 -7.40 0.60 -6.46
CA SER A 130 -7.14 1.59 -7.49
C SER A 130 -5.82 2.32 -7.21
N PRO A 131 -4.95 2.50 -8.22
CA PRO A 131 -3.71 3.23 -8.04
C PRO A 131 -4.00 4.68 -7.66
N LEU A 132 -3.25 5.20 -6.70
CA LEU A 132 -3.29 6.59 -6.28
C LEU A 132 -2.07 7.34 -6.83
N ALA A 133 -2.28 8.60 -7.20
CA ALA A 133 -1.25 9.51 -7.67
C ALA A 133 -0.99 10.59 -6.61
N PRO A 134 0.14 10.53 -5.88
CA PRO A 134 0.57 11.62 -5.01
C PRO A 134 1.25 12.73 -5.83
N TYR A 135 0.97 13.98 -5.49
CA TYR A 135 1.62 15.15 -6.09
C TYR A 135 1.69 16.32 -5.11
N MET A 136 2.59 17.28 -5.35
CA MET A 136 2.76 18.44 -4.49
C MET A 136 2.17 19.69 -5.14
N VAL A 137 1.38 20.45 -4.38
CA VAL A 137 0.88 21.77 -4.78
C VAL A 137 1.25 22.77 -3.69
N GLN A 138 2.15 23.71 -4.01
CA GLN A 138 2.59 24.75 -3.05
C GLN A 138 3.05 24.19 -1.69
N GLY A 139 3.78 23.06 -1.69
CA GLY A 139 4.25 22.41 -0.47
C GLY A 139 3.23 21.53 0.25
N ARG A 140 2.00 21.43 -0.26
CA ARG A 140 0.96 20.53 0.25
C ARG A 140 0.96 19.23 -0.52
N LEU A 141 0.92 18.12 0.21
CA LEU A 141 0.82 16.79 -0.38
C LEU A 141 -0.64 16.51 -0.74
N MET A 142 -0.91 16.30 -2.01
CA MET A 142 -2.21 15.95 -2.54
C MET A 142 -2.18 14.51 -3.06
N VAL A 143 -3.32 13.83 -2.98
CA VAL A 143 -3.51 12.50 -3.58
C VAL A 143 -4.83 12.46 -4.35
N SER A 144 -4.79 11.88 -5.55
CA SER A 144 -5.98 11.61 -6.37
C SER A 144 -5.96 10.19 -6.90
N PRO A 145 -7.12 9.59 -7.22
CA PRO A 145 -7.16 8.38 -8.02
C PRO A 145 -6.44 8.59 -9.35
N LYS A 146 -5.62 7.61 -9.76
CA LYS A 146 -4.98 7.63 -11.06
C LYS A 146 -5.98 7.13 -12.10
N VAL A 147 -6.55 8.05 -12.86
CA VAL A 147 -7.45 7.73 -13.99
C VAL A 147 -6.61 7.71 -15.26
N PHE A 148 -6.62 6.59 -15.98
CA PHE A 148 -6.07 6.53 -17.33
C PHE A 148 -7.17 6.92 -18.30
N LEU A 149 -6.94 7.97 -19.09
CA LEU A 149 -7.80 8.27 -20.22
C LEU A 149 -7.51 7.22 -21.30
N LEU A 150 -8.53 6.45 -21.68
CA LEU A 150 -8.48 5.61 -22.87
C LEU A 150 -8.50 6.57 -24.06
N HIS A 151 -7.38 6.66 -24.78
CA HIS A 151 -7.27 7.37 -26.06
C HIS A 151 -7.57 6.43 -27.21
#